data_AF-A0A7V2CLP1-F1
#
_entry.id   AF-A0A7V2CLP1-F1
#
_cell.length_a   1.000
_cell.length_b   1.000
_cell.length_c   1.000
_cell.angle_alpha   90.00
_cell.angle_beta   90.00
_cell.angle_gamma   90.00
#
_symmetry.space_group_name_H-M   'P 1'
#
loop_
_entity.id
_entity.type
_entity.pdbx_description
1 polymer ?
#
loop_
_entity_poly.entity_id
_entity_poly.type
_entity_poly.pdbx_seq_one_letter_code
_entity_poly.pdbx_strand_id
1 'polypeptide(L)'
;LVDADLSGVLLGLTLATQPAEIYRALLEATAFGTLMVLDTFEEGGIAIHELHACGGVATKSPLLLQLYADVTGRPVEAYDVPHASALGAAVYGATAGGVHADLLTATRTMGARPVRRHEPRDESRQIYHRLYEVYRDVHASFSRPGGVVKRLRHLQHAAQREQSPVRFE
;
A
#
# COMPACT_ATOMS: atom_id res chain seq x y z
N LEU A 1 0.33 7.94 -9.47
CA LEU A 1 -0.37 9.18 -9.88
C LEU A 1 -0.41 10.17 -8.72
N VAL A 2 -0.54 11.45 -9.03
CA VAL A 2 -0.81 12.51 -8.04
C VAL A 2 -2.16 13.13 -8.40
N ASP A 3 -3.24 12.38 -8.14
CA ASP A 3 -4.59 12.76 -8.53
C ASP A 3 -5.60 12.43 -7.43
N ALA A 4 -6.08 13.46 -6.74
CA ALA A 4 -7.00 13.33 -5.62
C ALA A 4 -8.46 13.09 -6.06
N ASP A 5 -8.77 13.25 -7.35
CA ASP A 5 -10.13 13.13 -7.89
C ASP A 5 -10.48 11.70 -8.31
N LEU A 6 -9.54 10.76 -8.19
CA LEU A 6 -9.81 9.34 -8.37
C LEU A 6 -10.68 8.78 -7.22
N SER A 7 -11.50 7.79 -7.53
CA SER A 7 -12.26 7.03 -6.53
C SER A 7 -12.12 5.52 -6.76
N GLY A 8 -12.42 4.73 -5.74
CA GLY A 8 -12.39 3.28 -5.83
C GLY A 8 -13.43 2.72 -6.82
N VAL A 9 -13.10 1.57 -7.41
CA VAL A 9 -13.97 0.83 -8.32
C VAL A 9 -13.90 -0.65 -7.94
N LEU A 10 -15.05 -1.33 -7.90
CA LEU A 10 -15.15 -2.78 -7.74
C LEU A 10 -15.68 -3.37 -9.05
N LEU A 11 -14.98 -4.35 -9.62
CA LEU A 11 -15.30 -4.96 -10.92
C LEU A 11 -15.43 -6.48 -10.78
N GLY A 12 -16.18 -7.10 -11.70
CA GLY A 12 -16.32 -8.56 -11.76
C GLY A 12 -17.37 -9.17 -10.83
N LEU A 13 -18.31 -8.37 -10.31
CA LEU A 13 -19.40 -8.87 -9.48
C LEU A 13 -20.36 -9.77 -10.27
N THR A 14 -20.80 -10.86 -9.63
CA THR A 14 -21.83 -11.76 -10.13
C THR A 14 -22.92 -11.94 -9.07
N LEU A 15 -24.04 -12.57 -9.43
CA LEU A 15 -25.10 -12.91 -8.46
C LEU A 15 -24.63 -13.89 -7.36
N ALA A 16 -23.50 -14.57 -7.58
CA ALA A 16 -22.93 -15.51 -6.62
C ALA A 16 -21.87 -14.88 -5.71
N THR A 17 -21.47 -13.62 -5.95
CA THR A 17 -20.35 -13.00 -5.24
C THR A 17 -20.60 -12.90 -3.73
N GLN A 18 -19.62 -13.35 -2.95
CA GLN A 18 -19.67 -13.39 -1.50
C GLN A 18 -18.88 -12.23 -0.86
N PRO A 19 -19.24 -11.80 0.36
CA PRO A 19 -18.51 -10.75 1.08
C PRO A 19 -17.02 -11.03 1.26
N ALA A 20 -16.64 -12.29 1.46
CA ALA A 20 -15.25 -12.71 1.61
C ALA A 20 -14.42 -12.48 0.32
N GLU A 21 -15.03 -12.65 -0.85
CA GLU A 21 -14.37 -12.42 -2.14
C GLU A 21 -14.12 -10.92 -2.37
N ILE A 22 -15.09 -10.08 -2.00
CA ILE A 22 -14.93 -8.63 -2.03
C ILE A 22 -13.80 -8.20 -1.08
N TYR A 23 -13.78 -8.74 0.14
CA TYR A 23 -12.72 -8.47 1.11
C TYR A 23 -11.35 -8.87 0.55
N ARG A 24 -11.24 -10.06 -0.05
CA ARG A 24 -9.99 -10.52 -0.70
C ARG A 24 -9.55 -9.58 -1.83
N ALA A 25 -10.48 -9.18 -2.71
CA ALA A 25 -10.19 -8.26 -3.80
C ALA A 25 -9.70 -6.90 -3.31
N LEU A 26 -10.24 -6.39 -2.19
CA LEU A 26 -9.77 -5.14 -1.57
C LEU A 26 -8.34 -5.27 -1.03
N LEU A 27 -8.01 -6.39 -0.38
CA LEU A 27 -6.64 -6.65 0.06
C LEU A 27 -5.67 -6.71 -1.13
N GLU A 28 -6.04 -7.44 -2.18
CA GLU A 28 -5.27 -7.59 -3.42
C GLU A 28 -5.04 -6.26 -4.12
N ALA A 29 -6.05 -5.39 -4.18
CA ALA A 29 -5.93 -4.05 -4.73
C ALA A 29 -4.86 -3.21 -4.01
N THR A 30 -4.71 -3.34 -2.68
CA THR A 30 -3.64 -2.61 -1.95
C THR A 30 -2.24 -3.16 -2.26
N ALA A 31 -2.12 -4.47 -2.45
CA ALA A 31 -0.87 -5.10 -2.84
C ALA A 31 -0.47 -4.73 -4.28
N PHE A 32 -1.43 -4.70 -5.23
CA PHE A 32 -1.18 -4.23 -6.60
C PHE A 32 -0.82 -2.74 -6.66
N GLY A 33 -1.49 -1.91 -5.85
CA GLY A 33 -1.13 -0.49 -5.73
C GLY A 33 0.31 -0.31 -5.23
N THR A 34 0.73 -1.15 -4.28
CA THR A 34 2.13 -1.18 -3.81
C THR A 34 3.08 -1.64 -4.91
N LEU A 35 2.78 -2.73 -5.62
CA LEU A 35 3.60 -3.21 -6.74
C LEU A 35 3.79 -2.14 -7.80
N MET A 36 2.76 -1.36 -8.13
CA MET A 36 2.88 -0.24 -9.08
C MET A 36 3.84 0.85 -8.62
N VAL A 37 3.89 1.13 -7.31
CA VAL A 37 4.88 2.04 -6.73
C VAL A 37 6.29 1.43 -6.84
N LEU A 38 6.45 0.14 -6.55
CA LEU A 38 7.74 -0.55 -6.67
C LEU A 38 8.25 -0.56 -8.11
N ASP A 39 7.39 -0.89 -9.07
CA ASP A 39 7.72 -0.86 -10.50
C ASP A 39 8.21 0.53 -10.92
N THR A 40 7.57 1.60 -10.41
CA THR A 40 7.99 2.98 -10.69
C THR A 40 9.41 3.27 -10.18
N PHE A 41 9.78 2.76 -9.01
CA PHE A 41 11.15 2.88 -8.48
C PHE A 41 12.15 2.10 -9.32
N GLU A 42 11.80 0.88 -9.74
CA GLU A 42 12.69 0.02 -10.53
C GLU A 42 12.87 0.51 -11.97
N GLU A 43 11.82 1.04 -12.59
CA GLU A 43 11.90 1.78 -13.86
C GLU A 43 12.84 3.00 -13.74
N GLY A 44 12.90 3.61 -12.56
CA GLY A 44 13.86 4.65 -12.20
C GLY A 44 15.28 4.16 -11.88
N GLY A 45 15.55 2.85 -11.98
CA GLY A 45 16.85 2.24 -11.72
C GLY A 45 17.15 1.95 -10.24
N ILE A 46 16.16 2.04 -9.35
CA ILE A 46 16.32 1.74 -7.93
C ILE A 46 15.84 0.31 -7.68
N ALA A 47 16.78 -0.62 -7.48
CA ALA A 47 16.46 -2.01 -7.20
C ALA A 47 15.82 -2.19 -5.81
N ILE A 48 14.72 -2.94 -5.73
CA ILE A 48 14.04 -3.24 -4.47
C ILE A 48 14.07 -4.75 -4.24
N HIS A 49 14.76 -5.18 -3.18
CA HIS A 49 14.98 -6.60 -2.90
C HIS A 49 14.02 -7.18 -1.86
N GLU A 50 13.54 -6.37 -0.93
CA GLU A 50 12.69 -6.79 0.18
C GLU A 50 11.84 -5.63 0.69
N LEU A 51 10.77 -5.96 1.42
CA LEU A 51 9.85 -4.99 2.02
C LEU A 51 9.85 -5.14 3.53
N HIS A 52 9.95 -4.02 4.25
CA HIS A 52 9.88 -3.99 5.71
C HIS A 52 8.55 -3.37 6.13
N ALA A 53 7.68 -4.18 6.73
CA ALA A 53 6.37 -3.76 7.22
C ALA A 53 6.41 -3.49 8.72
N CYS A 54 5.95 -2.32 9.13
CA CYS A 54 5.80 -1.94 10.53
C CYS A 54 4.39 -1.36 10.79
N GLY A 55 4.09 -1.12 12.07
CA GLY A 55 2.79 -0.59 12.50
C GLY A 55 1.69 -1.65 12.60
N GLY A 56 0.45 -1.20 12.80
CA GLY A 56 -0.66 -2.09 13.15
C GLY A 56 -0.99 -3.15 12.09
N VAL A 57 -0.73 -2.89 10.81
CA VAL A 57 -0.94 -3.88 9.74
C VAL A 57 0.06 -5.03 9.86
N ALA A 58 1.31 -4.73 10.20
CA ALA A 58 2.38 -5.72 10.32
C ALA A 58 2.09 -6.74 11.43
N THR A 59 1.39 -6.33 12.49
CA THR A 59 1.06 -7.19 13.63
C THR A 59 -0.32 -7.85 13.51
N LYS A 60 -1.29 -7.19 12.86
CA LYS A 60 -2.69 -7.65 12.85
C LYS A 60 -3.09 -8.48 11.64
N SER A 61 -2.35 -8.42 10.52
CA SER A 61 -2.78 -9.11 9.29
C SER A 61 -1.66 -9.92 8.61
N PRO A 62 -1.38 -11.14 9.11
CA PRO A 62 -0.46 -12.06 8.43
C PRO A 62 -0.90 -12.41 7.01
N LEU A 63 -2.21 -12.45 6.75
CA LEU A 63 -2.77 -12.69 5.42
C LEU A 63 -2.37 -11.60 4.43
N LEU A 64 -2.44 -10.33 4.86
CA LEU A 64 -2.10 -9.21 4.01
C LEU A 64 -0.60 -9.20 3.71
N LEU A 65 0.26 -9.42 4.72
CA LEU A 65 1.71 -9.48 4.49
C LEU A 65 2.12 -10.59 3.53
N GLN A 66 1.50 -11.77 3.65
CA GLN A 66 1.72 -12.86 2.71
C GLN A 66 1.29 -12.47 1.29
N LEU A 67 0.15 -11.79 1.15
CA LEU A 67 -0.33 -11.32 -0.13
C LEU A 67 0.61 -10.28 -0.76
N TYR A 68 1.19 -9.38 0.04
CA TYR A 68 2.22 -8.47 -0.45
C TYR A 68 3.44 -9.25 -0.95
N ALA A 69 3.88 -10.28 -0.24
CA ALA A 69 4.99 -11.11 -0.69
C ALA A 69 4.67 -11.82 -2.02
N ASP A 70 3.49 -12.44 -2.11
CA ASP A 70 3.05 -13.20 -3.29
C ASP A 70 2.84 -12.30 -4.52
N VAL A 71 2.26 -11.11 -4.34
CA VAL A 71 2.00 -10.14 -5.41
C VAL A 71 3.28 -9.45 -5.85
N THR A 72 4.09 -8.97 -4.91
CA THR A 72 5.31 -8.21 -5.23
C THR A 72 6.48 -9.11 -5.61
N GLY A 73 6.38 -10.42 -5.37
CA GLY A 73 7.48 -11.37 -5.62
C GLY A 73 8.71 -11.12 -4.75
N ARG A 74 8.55 -10.43 -3.61
CA ARG A 74 9.64 -10.02 -2.71
C ARG A 74 9.36 -10.48 -1.28
N PRO A 75 10.40 -10.84 -0.50
CA PRO A 75 10.22 -11.12 0.92
C PRO A 75 9.66 -9.91 1.67
N VAL A 76 8.74 -10.17 2.61
CA VAL A 76 8.17 -9.15 3.49
C VAL A 76 8.50 -9.47 4.93
N GLU A 77 9.24 -8.58 5.58
CA GLU A 77 9.59 -8.69 6.99
C GLU A 77 8.62 -7.88 7.86
N ALA A 78 8.04 -8.54 8.86
CA ALA A 78 7.13 -7.93 9.82
C ALA A 78 7.89 -7.50 11.08
N TYR A 79 7.74 -6.24 11.46
CA TYR A 79 8.35 -5.67 12.66
C TYR A 79 7.25 -5.29 13.65
N ASP A 80 7.31 -5.88 14.85
CA ASP A 80 6.46 -5.49 15.98
C ASP A 80 7.15 -4.40 16.81
N VAL A 81 6.94 -3.15 16.40
CA VAL A 81 7.48 -1.98 17.09
C VAL A 81 6.32 -1.05 17.43
N PRO A 82 5.86 -1.04 18.70
CA PRO A 82 4.69 -0.26 19.12
C PRO A 82 4.77 1.23 18.77
N HIS A 83 5.98 1.80 18.78
CA HIS A 83 6.23 3.20 18.47
C HIS A 83 7.40 3.35 17.48
N ALA A 84 7.27 2.75 16.29
CA ALA A 84 8.32 2.76 15.26
C ALA A 84 8.88 4.17 14.98
N SER A 85 8.01 5.18 14.86
CA SER A 85 8.43 6.57 14.64
C SER A 85 9.21 7.15 15.83
N ALA A 86 8.80 6.85 17.07
CA ALA A 86 9.51 7.30 18.26
C ALA A 86 10.87 6.62 18.41
N LEU A 87 10.95 5.32 18.08
CA LEU A 87 12.22 4.60 18.02
C LEU A 87 13.17 5.24 17.01
N GLY A 88 12.68 5.58 15.81
CA GLY A 88 13.46 6.32 14.81
C GLY A 88 14.00 7.65 15.36
N ALA A 89 13.14 8.45 16.00
CA ALA A 89 13.55 9.71 16.63
C ALA A 89 14.62 9.50 17.73
N ALA A 90 14.48 8.45 18.54
CA ALA A 90 15.46 8.11 19.58
C ALA A 90 16.81 7.69 18.98
N VAL A 91 16.82 6.94 17.86
CA VAL A 91 18.04 6.57 17.12
C VAL A 91 18.78 7.81 16.62
N TYR A 92 18.05 8.77 16.02
CA TYR A 92 18.64 10.06 15.63
C TYR A 92 19.17 10.84 16.83
N GLY A 93 18.40 10.91 17.93
CA GLY A 93 18.80 11.59 19.16
C GLY A 93 20.06 10.99 19.80
N ALA A 94 20.17 9.66 19.84
CA ALA A 94 21.34 8.96 20.37
C ALA A 94 22.59 9.20 19.52
N THR A 95 22.43 9.28 18.19
CA THR A 95 23.52 9.62 17.27
C THR A 95 23.96 11.08 17.47
N ALA A 96 23.02 12.03 17.47
CA ALA A 96 23.32 13.45 17.65
C ALA A 96 23.91 13.77 19.04
N GLY A 97 23.49 13.02 20.07
CA GLY A 97 24.02 13.12 21.44
C GLY A 97 25.36 12.41 21.65
N GLY A 98 25.95 11.79 20.62
CA GLY A 98 27.24 11.11 20.70
C GLY A 98 27.24 9.78 21.45
N VAL A 99 26.07 9.21 21.77
CA VAL A 99 25.94 7.88 22.39
C VAL A 99 26.37 6.78 21.41
N HIS A 100 26.08 6.99 20.13
CA HIS A 100 26.57 6.15 19.04
C HIS A 100 27.35 7.01 18.04
N ALA A 101 28.39 6.42 17.44
CA ALA A 101 29.30 7.13 16.54
C ALA A 101 28.63 7.59 15.23
N ASP A 102 27.65 6.83 14.75
CA ASP A 102 26.95 7.09 13.50
C ASP A 102 25.56 6.44 13.50
N LEU A 103 24.73 6.84 12.52
CA LEU A 103 23.35 6.39 12.41
C LEU A 103 23.25 4.88 12.13
N LEU A 104 24.15 4.29 11.35
CA LEU A 104 24.12 2.87 11.04
C LEU A 104 24.41 2.05 12.29
N THR A 105 25.39 2.46 13.08
CA THR A 105 25.73 1.83 14.36
C THR A 105 24.58 1.95 15.35
N ALA A 106 23.94 3.13 15.44
CA ALA A 106 22.76 3.35 16.26
C ALA A 106 21.58 2.46 15.82
N THR A 107 21.25 2.44 14.52
CA THR A 107 20.17 1.61 13.96
C THR A 107 20.43 0.12 14.18
N ARG A 108 21.67 -0.38 14.01
CA ARG A 108 21.99 -1.80 14.26
C ARG A 108 21.84 -2.20 15.73
N THR A 109 22.13 -1.27 16.64
CA THR A 109 22.13 -1.55 18.09
C THR A 109 20.73 -1.39 18.69
N MET A 110 20.02 -0.36 18.27
CA MET A 110 18.72 0.04 18.83
C MET A 110 17.52 -0.42 17.99
N GLY A 111 17.74 -0.74 16.72
CA GLY A 111 16.70 -1.15 15.79
C GLY A 111 16.05 -2.48 16.19
N ALA A 112 14.76 -2.59 15.92
CA ALA A 112 14.03 -3.83 16.15
C ALA A 112 14.47 -4.91 15.15
N ARG A 113 14.28 -6.17 15.53
CA ARG A 113 14.44 -7.33 14.65
C ARG A 113 13.07 -7.78 14.13
N PRO A 114 13.00 -8.35 12.92
CA PRO A 114 11.74 -8.85 12.39
C PRO A 114 11.23 -10.00 13.25
N VAL A 115 9.94 -9.99 13.55
CA VAL A 115 9.27 -11.07 14.30
C VAL A 115 8.80 -12.19 13.39
N ARG A 116 8.62 -11.89 12.09
CA ARG A 116 8.22 -12.85 11.07
C ARG A 116 8.70 -12.38 9.71
N ARG A 117 9.01 -13.33 8.84
CA ARG A 117 9.33 -13.10 7.42
C ARG A 117 8.39 -13.92 6.55
N HIS A 118 7.79 -13.27 5.56
CA HIS A 118 6.89 -13.87 4.59
C HIS A 118 7.61 -14.01 3.26
N GLU A 119 7.73 -15.24 2.78
CA GLU A 119 8.34 -15.54 1.49
C GLU A 119 7.27 -15.60 0.39
N PRO A 120 7.58 -15.11 -0.82
CA PRO A 120 6.70 -15.28 -1.97
C PRO A 120 6.44 -16.75 -2.28
N ARG A 121 5.20 -17.10 -2.59
CA ARG A 121 4.83 -18.45 -3.02
C ARG A 121 4.78 -18.56 -4.53
N ASP A 122 5.54 -19.50 -5.09
CA ASP A 122 5.60 -19.73 -6.54
C ASP A 122 4.24 -20.08 -7.15
N GLU A 123 3.41 -20.83 -6.42
CA GLU A 123 2.08 -21.28 -6.87
C GLU A 123 1.14 -20.12 -7.24
N SER A 124 1.26 -18.98 -6.55
CA SER A 124 0.37 -17.82 -6.73
C SER A 124 0.91 -16.80 -7.74
N ARG A 125 2.22 -16.86 -8.04
CA ARG A 125 2.94 -15.84 -8.81
C ARG A 125 2.35 -15.62 -10.21
N GLN A 126 2.06 -16.72 -10.92
CA GLN A 126 1.52 -16.63 -12.28
C GLN A 126 0.13 -15.98 -12.31
N ILE A 127 -0.72 -16.29 -11.33
CA ILE A 127 -2.07 -15.73 -11.24
C ILE A 127 -2.00 -14.24 -10.89
N TYR A 128 -1.18 -13.87 -9.91
CA TYR A 128 -1.02 -12.47 -9.53
C TYR A 128 -0.41 -11.60 -10.63
N HIS A 129 0.50 -12.15 -11.43
CA HIS A 129 1.01 -11.45 -12.61
C HIS A 129 -0.11 -11.08 -13.60
N ARG A 130 -0.96 -12.05 -13.96
CA ARG A 130 -2.09 -11.82 -14.87
C ARG A 130 -3.11 -10.85 -14.28
N LEU A 131 -3.43 -10.97 -12.99
CA LEU A 131 -4.33 -10.04 -12.30
C LEU A 131 -3.75 -8.63 -12.25
N TYR A 132 -2.43 -8.50 -12.09
CA TYR A 132 -1.76 -7.21 -12.08
C TYR A 132 -1.79 -6.53 -13.45
N GLU A 133 -1.66 -7.27 -14.55
CA GLU A 133 -1.87 -6.74 -15.91
C GLU A 133 -3.27 -6.14 -16.05
N VAL A 134 -4.31 -6.88 -15.62
CA VAL A 134 -5.70 -6.37 -15.61
C VAL A 134 -5.83 -5.12 -14.72
N TYR A 135 -5.21 -5.12 -13.54
CA TYR A 135 -5.20 -3.96 -12.65
C TYR A 135 -4.58 -2.72 -13.32
N ARG A 136 -3.45 -2.89 -14.03
CA ARG A 136 -2.79 -1.80 -14.76
C ARG A 136 -3.67 -1.23 -15.86
N ASP A 137 -4.33 -2.09 -16.64
CA ASP A 137 -5.23 -1.66 -17.72
C ASP A 137 -6.43 -0.86 -17.18
N VAL A 138 -7.04 -1.36 -16.11
CA VAL A 138 -8.15 -0.69 -15.41
C VAL A 138 -7.69 0.65 -14.84
N HIS A 139 -6.57 0.66 -14.13
CA HIS A 139 -5.98 1.86 -13.56
C HIS A 139 -5.66 2.91 -14.65
N ALA A 140 -5.08 2.51 -15.78
CA ALA A 140 -4.80 3.40 -16.91
C ALA A 140 -6.07 3.92 -17.59
N SER A 141 -7.14 3.13 -17.64
CA SER A 141 -8.42 3.52 -18.23
C SER A 141 -9.16 4.57 -17.39
N PHE A 142 -9.12 4.43 -16.05
CA PHE A 142 -9.82 5.33 -15.14
C PHE A 142 -9.02 6.60 -14.77
N SER A 143 -7.70 6.57 -14.93
CA SER A 143 -6.83 7.71 -14.60
C SER A 143 -6.77 8.80 -15.69
N ARG A 144 -7.30 8.53 -16.89
CA ARG A 144 -7.33 9.48 -18.02
C ARG A 144 -7.98 10.82 -17.66
N PRO A 145 -7.51 11.95 -18.23
CA PRO A 145 -8.21 13.23 -18.13
C PRO A 145 -9.66 13.10 -18.59
N GLY A 146 -10.59 13.63 -17.80
CA GLY A 146 -12.02 13.52 -18.08
C GLY A 146 -12.59 12.09 -17.99
N GLY A 147 -11.87 11.14 -17.39
CA GLY A 147 -12.33 9.77 -17.17
C GLY A 147 -13.63 9.70 -16.36
N VAL A 148 -14.38 8.59 -16.49
CA VAL A 148 -15.72 8.43 -15.91
C VAL A 148 -15.75 8.67 -14.40
N VAL A 149 -14.71 8.22 -13.68
CA VAL A 149 -14.60 8.35 -12.22
C VAL A 149 -14.50 9.81 -11.79
N LYS A 150 -13.69 10.59 -12.50
CA LYS A 150 -13.54 12.04 -12.26
C LYS A 150 -14.82 12.79 -12.55
N ARG A 151 -15.48 12.48 -13.68
CA ARG A 151 -16.78 13.08 -14.02
C ARG A 151 -17.83 12.79 -12.95
N LEU A 152 -17.89 11.55 -12.46
CA LEU A 152 -18.80 11.17 -11.38
C LEU A 152 -18.52 11.98 -10.10
N ARG A 153 -17.24 12.14 -9.74
CA ARG A 153 -16.85 12.92 -8.57
C ARG A 153 -17.20 14.41 -8.70
N HIS A 154 -17.00 15.00 -9.87
CA HIS A 154 -17.43 16.38 -10.13
C HIS A 154 -18.96 16.55 -9.97
N LEU A 155 -19.75 15.61 -10.49
CA LEU A 155 -21.21 15.64 -10.33
C LEU A 155 -21.64 15.52 -8.85
N GLN A 156 -20.97 14.65 -8.08
CA GLN A 156 -21.22 14.53 -6.64
C GLN A 156 -20.91 15.83 -5.90
N HIS A 157 -19.79 16.48 -6.21
CA HIS A 157 -19.43 17.77 -5.60
C HIS A 157 -20.39 18.89 -5.99
N ALA A 158 -20.89 18.92 -7.23
CA ALA A 158 -21.90 19.89 -7.66
C ALA A 158 -23.21 19.71 -6.88
N ALA A 159 -23.71 18.47 -6.79
CA ALA A 159 -24.93 18.16 -6.04
C ALA A 159 -24.84 18.51 -4.55
N GLN A 160 -23.69 18.28 -3.90
CA GLN A 160 -23.47 18.62 -2.49
C GLN A 160 -23.48 20.14 -2.24
N ARG A 161 -22.99 20.94 -3.20
CA ARG A 161 -23.00 22.41 -3.10
C ARG A 161 -24.40 22.99 -3.25
N GLU A 162 -25.21 22.43 -4.14
CA GLU A 162 -26.62 22.83 -4.31
C GLU A 162 -27.49 22.46 -3.11
N GLN A 163 -27.18 21.35 -2.43
CA GLN A 163 -27.89 20.88 -1.23
C GLN A 163 -27.44 21.52 0.08
N SER A 164 -26.37 22.32 0.08
CA SER A 164 -26.00 23.16 1.22
C SER A 164 -26.50 24.58 0.99
N PRO A 165 -27.77 24.92 1.27
CA PRO A 165 -28.17 26.30 1.32
C PRO A 165 -27.36 26.92 2.46
N VAL A 166 -26.56 27.89 2.09
CA VAL A 166 -25.83 28.79 2.96
C VAL A 166 -26.62 29.07 4.25
N ARG A 167 -26.21 28.46 5.38
CA ARG A 167 -26.63 28.90 6.72
C ARG A 167 -25.72 30.06 7.12
N PHE A 168 -26.16 31.27 6.86
CA PHE A 168 -25.76 32.44 7.62
C PHE A 168 -27.02 32.94 8.34
N GLU A 169 -27.07 32.74 9.64
CA GLU A 169 -27.78 33.63 10.58
C GLU A 169 -26.73 34.56 11.21
#